data_AF-A0A7S1A9E4-F1
#
_entry.id   AF-A0A7S1A9E4-F1
#
_cell.length_a   1.000
_cell.length_b   1.000
_cell.length_c   1.000
_cell.angle_alpha   90.00
_cell.angle_beta   90.00
_cell.angle_gamma   90.00
#
_symmetry.space_group_name_H-M   'P 1'
#
loop_
_entity.id
_entity.type
_entity.pdbx_description
1 polymer ?
#
loop_
_entity_poly.entity_id
_entity_poly.type
_entity_poly.pdbx_seq_one_letter_code
_entity_poly.pdbx_strand_id
1 'polypeptide(L)'
;EPAPTSQPLVSRMMQSIAPMTEAGHRGAPFPDGIVTLMIKNIPDKYNLKALLVEIGEHCDLRYCDMLHLPSNEKRRCNVGYAFINFTCSLAAERCWAAMSLRSWSLAQRQKRCAICAAHLQGISSNLSNFVLSNEKSRFQPPNAPVVFSNSQPLNFFQAVRRHCDEPVVREMLRKCG
;
A
#
# COMPACT_ATOMS: atom_id res chain seq x y z
N GLU A 1 -35.68 -10.86 -26.94
CA GLU A 1 -34.42 -10.28 -26.42
C GLU A 1 -34.33 -10.64 -24.94
N PRO A 2 -33.44 -11.55 -24.50
CA PRO A 2 -33.32 -11.85 -23.07
C PRO A 2 -32.25 -10.97 -22.41
N ALA A 3 -32.60 -10.44 -21.23
CA ALA A 3 -31.75 -9.63 -20.36
C ALA A 3 -30.49 -10.39 -19.88
N PRO A 4 -29.39 -9.68 -19.54
CA PRO A 4 -28.14 -10.32 -19.16
C PRO A 4 -28.27 -10.99 -17.79
N THR A 5 -28.01 -12.29 -17.75
CA THR A 5 -28.00 -13.12 -16.55
C THR A 5 -26.85 -12.74 -15.63
N SER A 6 -27.16 -12.19 -14.46
CA SER A 6 -26.20 -11.88 -13.39
C SER A 6 -25.59 -13.17 -12.83
N GLN A 7 -24.30 -13.41 -13.07
CA GLN A 7 -23.60 -14.56 -12.50
C GLN A 7 -23.33 -14.37 -10.99
N PRO A 8 -23.37 -15.45 -10.18
CA PRO A 8 -23.20 -15.38 -8.73
C PRO A 8 -21.78 -14.99 -8.30
N LEU A 9 -21.67 -14.26 -7.18
CA LEU A 9 -20.44 -13.64 -6.65
C LEU A 9 -19.27 -14.64 -6.50
N VAL A 10 -19.56 -15.87 -6.10
CA VAL A 10 -18.57 -16.94 -5.92
C VAL A 10 -17.91 -17.38 -7.22
N SER A 11 -18.62 -17.32 -8.35
CA SER A 11 -18.08 -17.63 -9.68
C SER A 11 -17.09 -16.54 -10.13
N ARG A 12 -17.40 -15.28 -9.79
CA ARG A 12 -16.52 -14.12 -9.99
C ARG A 12 -15.22 -14.23 -9.18
N MET A 13 -15.28 -14.80 -7.98
CA MET A 13 -14.10 -15.00 -7.13
C MET A 13 -13.20 -16.14 -7.61
N MET A 14 -13.76 -17.18 -8.25
CA MET A 14 -12.98 -18.32 -8.77
C MET A 14 -12.35 -18.09 -10.14
N GLN A 15 -12.86 -17.16 -10.96
CA GLN A 15 -12.21 -16.73 -12.20
C GLN A 15 -10.95 -15.88 -11.97
N SER A 16 -10.68 -15.46 -10.72
CA SER A 16 -9.48 -14.70 -10.34
C SER A 16 -8.23 -15.58 -10.06
N ILE A 17 -8.32 -16.91 -10.26
CA ILE A 17 -7.19 -17.85 -10.09
C ILE A 17 -6.62 -18.30 -11.45
N ALA A 18 -6.96 -17.62 -12.54
CA ALA A 18 -6.24 -17.80 -13.79
C ALA A 18 -4.78 -17.34 -13.61
N PRO A 19 -3.78 -18.10 -14.09
CA PRO A 19 -2.42 -17.56 -14.18
C PRO A 19 -2.51 -16.32 -15.07
N MET A 20 -2.23 -15.14 -14.49
CA MET A 20 -2.09 -13.90 -15.26
C MET A 20 -0.82 -14.00 -16.10
N THR A 21 -0.93 -14.70 -17.23
CA THR A 21 0.05 -14.60 -18.30
C THR A 21 -0.05 -13.22 -18.93
N GLU A 22 1.04 -12.47 -18.75
CA GLU A 22 1.54 -11.41 -19.62
C GLU A 22 0.54 -10.32 -20.04
N ALA A 23 0.39 -9.30 -19.18
CA ALA A 23 0.08 -7.97 -19.65
C ALA A 23 0.81 -6.93 -18.80
N GLY A 24 1.99 -6.50 -19.26
CA GLY A 24 2.38 -5.10 -19.07
C GLY A 24 3.75 -4.75 -18.51
N HIS A 25 4.78 -5.59 -18.53
CA HIS A 25 6.18 -5.13 -18.36
C HIS A 25 7.12 -5.95 -19.25
N ARG A 26 7.80 -5.28 -20.20
CA ARG A 26 8.80 -5.92 -21.07
C ARG A 26 10.01 -6.33 -20.23
N GLY A 27 10.12 -7.62 -19.91
CA GLY A 27 11.37 -8.37 -19.93
C GLY A 27 12.21 -8.50 -18.64
N ALA A 28 11.89 -7.80 -17.55
CA ALA A 28 12.60 -7.99 -16.28
C ALA A 28 11.68 -8.67 -15.24
N PRO A 29 12.11 -9.79 -14.63
CA PRO A 29 11.36 -10.42 -13.55
C PRO A 29 11.28 -9.47 -12.34
N PHE A 30 10.21 -9.59 -11.56
CA PHE A 30 10.11 -8.91 -10.28
C PHE A 30 11.24 -9.41 -9.36
N PRO A 31 11.99 -8.53 -8.66
CA PRO A 31 13.11 -8.99 -7.84
C PRO A 31 12.67 -9.87 -6.68
N ASP A 32 13.43 -10.93 -6.41
CA ASP A 32 13.16 -11.86 -5.32
C ASP A 32 13.23 -11.18 -3.95
N GLY A 33 12.37 -11.64 -3.03
CA GLY A 33 12.38 -11.21 -1.62
C GLY A 33 11.83 -9.81 -1.36
N ILE A 34 11.31 -9.12 -2.38
CA ILE A 34 10.70 -7.79 -2.22
C ILE A 34 9.31 -7.93 -1.63
N VAL A 35 9.09 -7.26 -0.49
CA VAL A 35 7.82 -7.25 0.24
C VAL A 35 7.21 -5.85 0.33
N THR A 36 8.01 -4.80 0.12
CA THR A 36 7.56 -3.41 0.12
C THR A 36 7.67 -2.80 -1.26
N LEU A 37 6.57 -2.20 -1.73
CA LEU A 37 6.49 -1.51 -3.01
C LEU A 37 6.34 -0.01 -2.81
N MET A 38 6.96 0.76 -3.70
CA MET A 38 6.68 2.18 -3.87
C MET A 38 5.73 2.36 -5.06
N ILE A 39 4.52 2.83 -4.78
CA ILE A 39 3.52 3.18 -5.78
C ILE A 39 3.71 4.65 -6.13
N LYS A 40 3.93 4.95 -7.41
CA LYS A 40 4.22 6.28 -7.95
C LYS A 40 3.10 6.76 -8.87
N ASN A 41 3.16 8.06 -9.19
CA ASN A 41 2.21 8.76 -10.05
C ASN A 41 0.78 8.74 -9.51
N ILE A 42 0.62 8.76 -8.18
CA ILE A 42 -0.68 8.83 -7.53
C ILE A 42 -1.31 10.21 -7.80
N PRO A 43 -2.56 10.30 -8.25
CA PRO A 43 -3.25 11.57 -8.44
C PRO A 43 -3.55 12.25 -7.11
N ASP A 44 -3.44 13.57 -7.07
CA ASP A 44 -3.52 14.42 -5.87
C ASP A 44 -4.82 14.25 -5.07
N LYS A 45 -5.90 13.84 -5.72
CA LYS A 45 -7.23 13.59 -5.11
C LYS A 45 -7.34 12.30 -4.32
N TYR A 46 -6.38 11.38 -4.44
CA TYR A 46 -6.38 10.18 -3.62
C TYR A 46 -5.99 10.55 -2.19
N ASN A 47 -6.89 10.27 -1.25
CA ASN A 47 -6.56 10.13 0.15
C ASN A 47 -6.26 8.66 0.48
N LEU A 48 -5.81 8.39 1.71
CA LEU A 48 -5.41 7.04 2.11
C LEU A 48 -6.54 6.01 1.93
N LYS A 49 -7.77 6.37 2.30
CA LYS A 49 -8.95 5.50 2.17
C LYS A 49 -9.26 5.19 0.70
N ALA A 50 -9.28 6.21 -0.16
CA ALA A 50 -9.52 6.03 -1.59
C ALA A 50 -8.44 5.18 -2.26
N LEU A 51 -7.17 5.36 -1.86
CA LEU A 51 -6.07 4.55 -2.37
C LEU A 51 -6.20 3.08 -1.93
N LEU A 52 -6.62 2.85 -0.67
CA LEU A 52 -6.82 1.50 -0.16
C LEU A 52 -7.95 0.77 -0.90
N VAL A 53 -9.05 1.46 -1.22
CA VAL A 53 -10.12 0.93 -2.06
C VAL A 53 -9.60 0.60 -3.47
N GLU A 54 -8.89 1.53 -4.13
CA GLU A 54 -8.33 1.30 -5.47
C GLU A 54 -7.43 0.07 -5.54
N ILE A 55 -6.55 -0.11 -4.54
CA ILE A 55 -5.67 -1.28 -4.47
C ILE A 55 -6.51 -2.54 -4.22
N GLY A 56 -7.52 -2.48 -3.36
CA GLY A 56 -8.39 -3.62 -3.02
C GLY A 56 -9.24 -4.14 -4.18
N GLU A 57 -9.53 -3.32 -5.20
CA GLU A 57 -10.22 -3.78 -6.43
C GLU A 57 -9.34 -4.70 -7.30
N HIS A 58 -8.03 -4.72 -7.06
CA HIS A 58 -7.06 -5.41 -7.94
C HIS A 58 -6.09 -6.32 -7.18
N CYS A 59 -5.97 -6.16 -5.87
CA CYS A 59 -5.00 -6.87 -5.04
C CYS A 59 -5.68 -7.47 -3.80
N ASP A 60 -5.20 -8.63 -3.36
CA ASP A 60 -5.67 -9.26 -2.13
C ASP A 60 -5.06 -8.56 -0.90
N LEU A 61 -5.84 -7.66 -0.30
CA LEU A 61 -5.42 -6.88 0.86
C LEU A 61 -5.22 -7.73 2.13
N ARG A 62 -5.60 -9.01 2.15
CA ARG A 62 -5.31 -9.89 3.31
C ARG A 62 -3.82 -10.05 3.59
N TYR A 63 -3.00 -9.89 2.56
CA TYR A 63 -1.54 -9.93 2.68
C TYR A 63 -0.90 -8.55 2.83
N CYS A 64 -1.67 -7.47 2.80
CA CYS A 64 -1.20 -6.12 3.02
C CYS A 64 -1.20 -5.83 4.53
N ASP A 65 -0.04 -5.51 5.09
CA ASP A 65 0.14 -5.23 6.52
C ASP A 65 0.53 -3.76 6.81
N MET A 66 0.84 -2.97 5.78
CA MET A 66 1.10 -1.53 5.92
C MET A 66 0.74 -0.76 4.64
N LEU A 67 0.10 0.41 4.79
CA LEU A 67 0.00 1.42 3.75
C LEU A 67 0.33 2.80 4.31
N HIS A 68 1.21 3.53 3.62
CA HIS A 68 1.59 4.90 3.96
C HIS A 68 1.50 5.81 2.73
N LEU A 69 0.64 6.82 2.80
CA LEU A 69 0.46 7.86 1.78
C LEU A 69 0.87 9.22 2.36
N PRO A 70 2.12 9.68 2.15
CA PRO A 70 2.54 10.97 2.67
C PRO A 70 1.70 12.11 2.05
N SER A 71 1.39 13.10 2.88
CA SER A 71 0.55 14.23 2.50
C SER A 71 1.26 15.57 2.66
N ASN A 72 0.94 16.50 1.76
CA ASN A 72 1.27 17.90 1.91
C ASN A 72 0.10 18.59 2.60
N GLU A 73 0.20 18.79 3.91
CA GLU A 73 -0.85 19.40 4.75
C GLU A 73 -1.25 20.81 4.28
N LYS A 74 -0.29 21.60 3.77
CA LYS A 74 -0.56 22.96 3.27
C LYS A 74 -1.44 22.94 2.02
N ARG A 75 -1.19 21.98 1.12
CA ARG A 75 -1.92 21.85 -0.16
C ARG A 75 -3.11 20.89 -0.08
N ARG A 76 -3.29 20.19 1.05
CA ARG A 76 -4.33 19.16 1.26
C ARG A 76 -4.37 18.10 0.15
N CYS A 77 -3.20 17.71 -0.35
CA CYS A 77 -3.03 16.68 -1.36
C CYS A 77 -1.93 15.69 -0.97
N ASN A 78 -1.93 14.50 -1.59
CA ASN A 78 -0.79 13.60 -1.47
C ASN A 78 0.42 14.10 -2.26
N VAL A 79 1.60 13.55 -1.99
CA VAL A 79 2.87 13.93 -2.65
C VAL A 79 3.16 13.14 -3.94
N GLY A 80 2.19 12.36 -4.43
CA GLY A 80 2.30 11.59 -5.68
C GLY A 80 2.86 10.17 -5.56
N TYR A 81 3.16 9.71 -4.35
CA TYR A 81 3.60 8.34 -4.10
C TYR A 81 3.14 7.79 -2.75
N ALA A 82 3.15 6.47 -2.61
CA ALA A 82 2.85 5.74 -1.39
C ALA A 82 3.78 4.53 -1.22
N PHE A 83 3.87 4.03 0.01
CA PHE A 83 4.54 2.78 0.33
C PHE A 83 3.51 1.75 0.81
N ILE A 84 3.55 0.56 0.25
CA ILE A 84 2.72 -0.57 0.66
C ILE A 84 3.62 -1.75 1.02
N ASN A 85 3.40 -2.37 2.17
CA ASN A 85 4.09 -3.58 2.59
C ASN A 85 3.15 -4.79 2.54
N PHE A 86 3.73 -5.92 2.16
CA PHE A 86 3.07 -7.22 2.15
C PHE A 86 3.77 -8.19 3.10
N THR A 87 3.03 -9.19 3.56
CA THR A 87 3.56 -10.24 4.45
C THR A 87 4.43 -11.25 3.72
N CYS A 88 4.37 -11.32 2.38
CA CYS A 88 5.22 -12.20 1.58
C CYS A 88 5.51 -11.64 0.18
N SER A 89 6.64 -12.08 -0.40
CA SER A 89 7.12 -11.61 -1.70
C SER A 89 6.15 -11.90 -2.85
N LEU A 90 5.46 -13.05 -2.80
CA LEU A 90 4.47 -13.44 -3.80
C LEU A 90 3.27 -12.49 -3.83
N ALA A 91 2.82 -11.98 -2.67
CA ALA A 91 1.74 -11.01 -2.61
C ALA A 91 2.17 -9.66 -3.19
N ALA A 92 3.39 -9.22 -2.91
CA ALA A 92 3.96 -8.01 -3.50
C ALA A 92 4.09 -8.14 -5.02
N GLU A 93 4.60 -9.25 -5.53
CA GLU A 93 4.68 -9.54 -6.97
C GLU A 93 3.30 -9.48 -7.64
N ARG A 94 2.30 -10.13 -7.04
CA ARG A 94 0.91 -10.09 -7.54
C ARG A 94 0.35 -8.68 -7.59
N CYS A 95 0.58 -7.88 -6.54
CA CYS A 95 0.19 -6.47 -6.53
C CYS A 95 0.91 -5.68 -7.63
N TRP A 96 2.22 -5.88 -7.78
CA TRP A 96 3.02 -5.24 -8.81
C TRP A 96 2.46 -5.56 -10.20
N ALA A 97 2.20 -6.83 -10.51
CA ALA A 97 1.64 -7.26 -11.79
C ALA A 97 0.23 -6.68 -12.04
N ALA A 98 -0.64 -6.67 -11.01
CA ALA A 98 -2.03 -6.24 -11.14
C ALA A 98 -2.20 -4.73 -11.31
N MET A 99 -1.34 -3.93 -10.67
CA MET A 99 -1.47 -2.47 -10.60
C MET A 99 -0.54 -1.72 -11.54
N SER A 100 0.55 -2.33 -11.99
CA SER A 100 1.52 -1.69 -12.87
C SER A 100 0.91 -1.21 -14.18
N LEU A 101 1.23 0.03 -14.57
CA LEU A 101 0.70 0.73 -15.74
C LEU A 101 -0.83 0.84 -15.76
N ARG A 102 -1.54 0.56 -14.67
CA ARG A 102 -2.99 0.73 -14.61
C ARG A 102 -3.39 2.21 -14.60
N SER A 103 -4.55 2.51 -15.19
CA SER A 103 -5.17 3.85 -15.08
C SER A 103 -5.84 3.99 -13.72
N TRP A 104 -5.69 5.16 -13.09
CA TRP A 104 -6.37 5.47 -11.83
C TRP A 104 -7.87 5.68 -12.02
N SER A 105 -8.72 4.99 -11.24
CA SER A 105 -10.17 5.06 -11.38
C SER A 105 -10.73 6.47 -11.15
N LEU A 106 -10.22 7.19 -10.15
CA LEU A 106 -10.66 8.56 -9.91
C LEU A 106 -10.10 9.53 -10.95
N ALA A 107 -8.93 9.27 -11.53
CA ALA A 107 -8.17 10.21 -12.39
C ALA A 107 -7.85 9.63 -13.76
N GLN A 108 -8.85 9.07 -14.42
CA GLN A 108 -8.70 8.43 -15.71
C GLN A 108 -7.98 9.36 -16.70
N ARG A 109 -7.01 8.80 -17.44
CA ARG A 109 -6.23 9.45 -18.52
C ARG A 109 -5.15 10.47 -18.12
N GLN A 110 -5.02 10.87 -16.85
CA GLN A 110 -3.98 11.84 -16.45
C GLN A 110 -2.63 11.21 -16.12
N LYS A 111 -2.66 10.10 -15.36
CA LYS A 111 -1.48 9.41 -14.87
C LYS A 111 -1.72 7.91 -14.95
N ARG A 112 -0.65 7.13 -15.14
CA ARG A 112 -0.68 5.67 -15.01
C ARG A 112 0.14 5.28 -13.78
N CYS A 113 -0.36 4.30 -13.04
CA CYS A 113 0.32 3.74 -11.88
C CYS A 113 1.70 3.20 -12.31
N ALA A 114 2.74 3.58 -11.58
CA ALA A 114 4.07 3.03 -11.75
C ALA A 114 4.51 2.43 -10.41
N ILE A 115 5.04 1.22 -10.42
CA ILE A 115 5.43 0.53 -9.19
C ILE A 115 6.87 0.05 -9.31
N CYS A 116 7.66 0.28 -8.25
CA CYS A 116 8.99 -0.28 -8.10
C CYS A 116 9.19 -0.83 -6.69
N ALA A 117 10.25 -1.61 -6.48
CA ALA A 117 10.70 -1.95 -5.14
C ALA A 117 10.96 -0.67 -4.32
N ALA A 118 10.51 -0.65 -3.07
CA ALA A 118 10.84 0.42 -2.15
C ALA A 118 12.31 0.28 -1.68
N HIS A 119 12.96 1.40 -1.35
CA HIS A 119 14.31 1.36 -0.80
C HIS A 119 14.35 0.67 0.57
N LEU A 120 13.36 0.96 1.43
CA LEU A 120 13.18 0.28 2.71
C LEU A 120 12.24 -0.91 2.53
N GLN A 121 12.74 -2.10 2.86
CA GLN A 121 11.98 -3.34 2.81
C GLN A 121 11.54 -3.78 4.21
N GLY A 122 10.30 -4.24 4.32
CA GLY A 122 9.67 -4.72 5.54
C GLY A 122 9.02 -3.61 6.39
N ILE A 123 7.98 -4.01 7.13
CA ILE A 123 7.22 -3.12 8.01
C ILE A 123 8.10 -2.47 9.09
N SER A 124 9.00 -3.24 9.72
CA SER A 124 9.91 -2.75 10.77
C SER A 124 10.78 -1.61 10.29
N SER A 125 11.44 -1.77 9.13
CA SER A 125 12.31 -0.74 8.53
C SER A 125 11.53 0.53 8.21
N ASN A 126 10.32 0.39 7.66
CA ASN A 126 9.48 1.52 7.28
C ASN A 126 8.97 2.30 8.50
N LEU A 127 8.48 1.61 9.53
CA LEU A 127 8.01 2.24 10.77
C LEU A 127 9.16 2.89 11.55
N SER A 128 10.30 2.20 11.67
CA SER A 128 11.50 2.77 12.31
C SER A 128 11.95 4.04 11.61
N ASN A 129 12.07 4.03 10.28
CA ASN A 129 12.44 5.22 9.52
C ASN A 129 11.41 6.35 9.71
N PHE A 130 10.11 6.04 9.72
CA PHE A 130 9.06 7.03 9.94
C PHE A 130 9.17 7.68 11.32
N VAL A 131 9.33 6.89 12.39
CA VAL A 131 9.50 7.39 13.76
C VAL A 131 10.73 8.27 13.87
N LEU A 132 11.88 7.83 13.34
CA LEU A 132 13.13 8.59 13.44
C LEU A 132 13.08 9.91 12.65
N SER A 133 12.46 9.89 11.46
CA SER A 133 12.47 11.03 10.53
C SER A 133 11.35 12.06 10.75
N ASN A 134 10.42 11.82 11.68
CA ASN A 134 9.26 12.70 11.85
C ASN A 134 9.04 13.11 13.31
N GLU A 135 8.42 14.27 13.49
CA GLU A 135 7.96 14.77 14.79
C GLU A 135 6.63 14.12 15.22
N LYS A 136 6.33 14.18 16.52
CA LYS A 136 5.08 13.65 17.11
C LYS A 136 3.82 14.09 16.35
N SER A 137 3.80 15.31 15.81
CA SER A 137 2.66 15.84 15.07
C SER A 137 2.27 14.98 13.84
N ARG A 138 3.19 14.18 13.31
CA ARG A 138 2.96 13.26 12.18
C ARG A 138 2.48 11.88 12.61
N PHE A 139 2.50 11.54 13.90
CA PHE A 139 2.16 10.20 14.42
C PHE A 139 0.64 9.94 14.50
N GLN A 140 -0.14 10.67 13.71
CA GLN A 140 -1.60 10.62 13.66
C GLN A 140 -2.08 10.48 12.21
N PRO A 141 -3.24 9.85 11.97
CA PRO A 141 -3.90 9.91 10.68
C PRO A 141 -4.17 11.37 10.24
N PRO A 142 -4.13 11.68 8.94
CA PRO A 142 -3.86 10.78 7.82
C PRO A 142 -2.36 10.59 7.51
N ASN A 143 -1.45 11.18 8.31
CA ASN A 143 -0.03 11.22 8.01
C ASN A 143 0.71 9.93 8.36
N ALA A 144 0.37 9.32 9.50
CA ALA A 144 1.02 8.10 9.95
C ALA A 144 0.73 6.91 9.02
N PRO A 145 1.69 5.99 8.82
CA PRO A 145 1.42 4.69 8.24
C PRO A 145 0.25 3.99 8.94
N VAL A 146 -0.68 3.44 8.16
CA VAL A 146 -1.70 2.54 8.68
C VAL A 146 -1.16 1.13 8.59
N VAL A 147 -1.21 0.43 9.71
CA VAL A 147 -0.73 -0.94 9.86
C VAL A 147 -1.90 -1.86 10.15
N PHE A 148 -1.90 -3.04 9.55
CA PHE A 148 -2.96 -4.02 9.70
C PHE A 148 -2.46 -5.27 10.43
N SER A 149 -3.26 -5.78 11.36
CA SER A 149 -3.06 -7.08 11.98
C SER A 149 -4.39 -7.83 11.95
N ASN A 150 -4.42 -9.03 11.37
CA ASN A 150 -5.64 -9.83 11.22
C ASN A 150 -6.79 -9.03 10.59
N SER A 151 -6.50 -8.28 9.52
CA SER A 151 -7.45 -7.43 8.81
C SER A 151 -8.03 -6.26 9.62
N GLN A 152 -7.47 -5.95 10.79
CA GLN A 152 -7.86 -4.82 11.62
C GLN A 152 -6.74 -3.77 11.68
N PRO A 153 -7.06 -2.47 11.59
CA PRO A 153 -6.05 -1.43 11.73
C PRO A 153 -5.53 -1.38 13.18
N LEU A 154 -4.21 -1.34 13.35
CA LEU A 154 -3.56 -1.05 14.61
C LEU A 154 -3.44 0.47 14.80
N ASN A 155 -3.53 0.92 16.05
CA ASN A 155 -3.09 2.29 16.34
C ASN A 155 -1.57 2.39 16.12
N PHE A 156 -1.10 3.59 15.74
CA PHE A 156 0.30 3.78 15.35
C PHE A 156 1.31 3.38 16.45
N PHE A 157 1.04 3.70 17.71
CA PHE A 157 1.90 3.33 18.84
C PHE A 157 1.95 1.81 19.06
N GLN A 158 0.82 1.13 18.94
CA GLN A 158 0.76 -0.34 19.00
C GLN A 158 1.54 -0.96 17.83
N ALA A 159 1.42 -0.39 16.62
CA ALA A 159 2.18 -0.86 15.47
C ALA A 159 3.69 -0.73 15.69
N VAL A 160 4.17 0.44 16.15
CA VAL A 160 5.60 0.64 16.45
C VAL A 160 6.07 -0.32 17.55
N ARG A 161 5.33 -0.47 18.65
CA ARG A 161 5.68 -1.42 19.73
C ARG A 161 5.73 -2.88 19.28
N ARG A 162 4.94 -3.24 18.28
CA ARG A 162 4.86 -4.61 17.77
C ARG A 162 5.96 -4.94 16.77
N HIS A 163 6.38 -3.96 15.98
CA HIS A 163 7.23 -4.21 14.81
C HIS A 163 8.62 -3.57 14.90
N CYS A 164 8.87 -2.65 15.82
CA CYS A 164 10.16 -1.97 15.94
C CYS A 164 10.92 -2.38 17.20
N ASP A 165 12.25 -2.30 17.12
CA ASP A 165 13.13 -2.56 18.26
C ASP A 165 13.00 -1.48 19.35
N GLU A 166 13.44 -1.86 20.54
CA GLU A 166 13.31 -1.06 21.75
C GLU A 166 13.87 0.38 21.64
N PRO A 167 15.03 0.65 21.00
CA PRO A 167 15.52 2.02 20.82
C PRO A 167 14.56 2.93 20.05
N VAL A 168 13.87 2.38 19.05
CA VAL A 168 12.88 3.13 18.25
C VAL A 168 11.63 3.39 19.08
N VAL A 169 11.21 2.42 19.90
CA VAL A 169 10.10 2.60 20.83
C VAL A 169 10.42 3.69 21.86
N ARG A 170 11.63 3.71 22.45
CA ARG A 170 12.06 4.80 23.35
C ARG A 170 12.03 6.15 22.66
N GLU A 171 12.53 6.25 21.43
CA GLU A 171 12.54 7.51 20.70
C GLU A 171 11.13 8.02 20.40
N MET A 172 10.21 7.12 20.02
CA MET A 172 8.79 7.47 19.86
C MET A 172 8.20 8.02 21.16
N LEU A 173 8.45 7.37 22.30
CA LEU A 173 7.96 7.82 23.61
C LEU A 173 8.59 9.16 24.02
N ARG A 174 9.90 9.34 23.82
CA ARG A 174 10.62 10.58 24.08
C ARG A 174 10.03 11.76 23.29
N LYS A 175 9.67 11.56 22.02
CA LYS A 175 8.98 12.57 21.20
C LYS A 175 7.57 12.89 21.70
N CYS A 176 6.96 11.99 22.47
CA CYS A 176 5.59 12.13 22.94
C CYS A 176 5.44 12.85 24.28
N GLY A 177 6.50 12.94 25.08
CA GLY A 177 6.47 13.53 26.43
C GLY A 177 6.20 12.47 27.47
#